data_AF-A0A7C9DZ41-F1
#
_entry.id   AF-A0A7C9DZ41-F1
#
_cell.length_a   1.000
_cell.length_b   1.000
_cell.length_c   1.000
_cell.angle_alpha   90.00
_cell.angle_beta   90.00
_cell.angle_gamma   90.00
#
_symmetry.space_group_name_H-M   'P 1'
#
loop_
_entity.id
_entity.type
_entity.pdbx_description
1 polymer ?
#
loop_
_entity_poly.entity_id
_entity_poly.type
_entity_poly.pdbx_seq_one_letter_code
_entity_poly.pdbx_strand_id
1 'polypeptide(L)'
;MQVRELLDVVLHASHCQTTSRLCSYPNCTLIRRLFSHAHACKVRVAGGCHHCRKTWFILMMHSRRCKDSDCSVPRCLDLKKYADRLELQFRTRRSNNPPDVHWH
;
A
#
# COMPACT_ATOMS: atom_id res chain seq x y z
N MET A 1 4.34 1.78 -17.46
CA MET A 1 3.57 0.87 -16.60
C MET A 1 2.30 1.59 -16.19
N GLN A 2 1.17 1.11 -16.66
CA GLN A 2 -0.12 1.66 -16.32
C GLN A 2 -0.48 1.26 -14.89
N VAL A 3 -1.31 2.06 -14.23
CA VAL A 3 -1.73 1.80 -12.84
C VAL A 3 -2.45 0.46 -12.67
N ARG A 4 -3.26 0.05 -13.66
CA ARG A 4 -4.01 -1.22 -13.62
C ARG A 4 -3.05 -2.42 -13.65
N GLU A 5 -2.07 -2.39 -14.55
CA GLU A 5 -1.01 -3.40 -14.65
C GLU A 5 -0.24 -3.57 -13.33
N LEU A 6 -0.03 -2.46 -12.60
CA LEU A 6 0.62 -2.51 -11.28
C LEU A 6 -0.23 -3.26 -10.23
N LEU A 7 -1.55 -3.06 -10.24
CA LEU A 7 -2.44 -3.74 -9.29
C LEU A 7 -2.45 -5.25 -9.53
N ASP A 8 -2.52 -5.66 -10.80
CA ASP A 8 -2.59 -7.07 -11.19
C ASP A 8 -1.28 -7.80 -10.85
N VAL A 9 -0.12 -7.19 -11.14
CA VAL A 9 1.16 -7.80 -10.75
C VAL A 9 1.35 -7.87 -9.24
N VAL A 10 0.85 -6.88 -8.49
CA VAL A 10 0.95 -6.88 -7.01
C VAL A 10 0.11 -8.00 -6.41
N LEU A 11 -1.11 -8.18 -6.90
CA LEU A 11 -1.99 -9.28 -6.47
C LEU A 11 -1.40 -10.63 -6.87
N HIS A 12 -0.95 -10.78 -8.11
CA HIS A 12 -0.30 -12.01 -8.54
C HIS A 12 0.93 -12.33 -7.68
N ALA A 13 1.83 -11.35 -7.49
CA ALA A 13 3.07 -11.51 -6.74
C ALA A 13 2.84 -11.85 -5.25
N SER A 14 1.74 -11.41 -4.63
CA SER A 14 1.44 -11.76 -3.23
C SER A 14 1.06 -13.23 -3.04
N HIS A 15 0.55 -13.88 -4.10
CA HIS A 15 0.15 -15.29 -4.05
C HIS A 15 1.10 -16.24 -4.80
N CYS A 16 1.96 -15.70 -5.66
CA CYS A 16 2.82 -16.52 -6.51
C CYS A 16 3.92 -17.21 -5.69
N GLN A 17 3.75 -18.52 -5.51
CA GLN A 17 4.72 -19.40 -4.85
C GLN A 17 5.69 -20.07 -5.85
N THR A 18 5.42 -19.97 -7.15
CA THR A 18 6.26 -20.49 -8.23
C THR A 18 7.71 -20.02 -8.07
N THR A 19 8.70 -20.86 -8.37
CA THR A 19 10.10 -20.41 -8.31
C THR A 19 10.34 -19.28 -9.30
N SER A 20 11.27 -18.36 -8.98
CA SER A 20 11.50 -17.13 -9.76
C SER A 20 11.83 -17.34 -11.24
N ARG A 21 12.28 -18.54 -11.63
CA ARG A 21 12.59 -18.91 -13.02
C ARG A 21 11.39 -19.45 -13.80
N LEU A 22 10.34 -19.89 -13.12
CA LEU A 22 9.17 -20.54 -13.74
C LEU A 22 7.95 -19.62 -13.84
N CYS A 23 7.97 -18.47 -13.15
CA CYS A 23 6.91 -17.47 -13.27
C CYS A 23 7.14 -16.60 -14.52
N SER A 24 6.27 -16.72 -15.52
CA SER A 24 6.28 -15.90 -16.73
C SER A 24 5.55 -14.57 -16.57
N TYR A 25 4.89 -14.32 -15.44
CA TYR A 25 4.12 -13.10 -15.22
C TYR A 25 5.08 -11.89 -15.14
N PRO A 26 4.91 -10.86 -16.00
CA PRO A 26 5.83 -9.73 -16.06
C PRO A 26 6.02 -9.06 -14.70
N ASN A 27 7.26 -8.76 -14.32
CA ASN A 27 7.62 -8.09 -13.07
C ASN A 27 7.29 -8.85 -11.77
N CYS A 28 6.66 -10.04 -11.80
CA CYS A 28 6.33 -10.81 -10.59
C CYS A 28 7.56 -11.08 -9.72
N THR A 29 8.66 -11.57 -10.33
CA THR A 29 9.91 -11.85 -9.62
C THR A 29 10.48 -10.60 -8.92
N LEU A 30 10.37 -9.43 -9.55
CA LEU A 30 10.84 -8.17 -8.98
C LEU A 30 10.00 -7.78 -7.76
N ILE A 31 8.67 -7.80 -7.90
CA ILE A 31 7.74 -7.43 -6.81
C ILE A 31 7.86 -8.41 -5.64
N ARG A 32 7.98 -9.70 -5.91
CA ARG A 32 8.22 -10.71 -4.86
C ARG A 32 9.51 -10.47 -4.10
N ARG A 33 10.61 -10.15 -4.78
CA ARG A 33 11.87 -9.79 -4.11
C ARG A 33 11.71 -8.57 -3.22
N LEU A 34 10.95 -7.57 -3.65
CA LEU A 34 10.62 -6.40 -2.83
C LEU A 34 9.77 -6.76 -1.60
N PHE A 35 8.84 -7.72 -1.72
CA PHE A 35 8.07 -8.25 -0.59
C PHE A 35 8.91 -9.10 0.37
N SER A 36 9.76 -9.99 -0.13
CA SER A 36 10.67 -10.79 0.70
C SER A 36 11.69 -9.92 1.43
N HIS A 37 12.29 -8.95 0.74
CA HIS A 37 13.11 -7.93 1.38
C HIS A 37 12.28 -7.18 2.43
N ALA A 38 11.02 -6.90 2.11
CA ALA A 38 10.16 -6.17 3.02
C ALA A 38 9.87 -6.90 4.33
N HIS A 39 9.78 -8.21 4.25
CA HIS A 39 9.57 -9.06 5.40
C HIS A 39 10.83 -9.16 6.28
N ALA A 40 12.02 -9.24 5.67
CA ALA A 40 13.27 -9.52 6.40
C ALA A 40 14.06 -8.26 6.85
N CYS A 41 13.80 -7.08 6.27
CA CYS A 41 14.64 -5.91 6.51
C CYS A 41 14.35 -5.22 7.86
N LYS A 42 15.39 -5.12 8.71
CA LYS A 42 15.32 -4.58 10.08
C LYS A 42 15.28 -3.04 10.18
N VAL A 43 15.78 -2.32 9.17
CA VAL A 43 15.85 -0.84 9.20
C VAL A 43 14.54 -0.15 8.78
N ARG A 44 13.44 -0.90 8.79
CA ARG A 44 12.14 -0.44 8.28
C ARG A 44 11.55 0.73 9.06
N VAL A 45 11.74 0.73 10.36
CA VAL A 45 11.10 1.66 11.31
C VAL A 45 11.80 3.03 11.30
N ALA A 46 13.11 3.08 11.06
CA ALA A 46 13.91 4.31 11.00
C ALA A 46 13.91 4.98 9.61
N GLY A 47 12.76 5.05 8.95
CA GLY A 47 12.62 5.66 7.61
C GLY A 47 12.89 4.73 6.42
N GLY A 48 13.33 3.49 6.67
CA GLY A 48 13.45 2.42 5.66
C GLY A 48 14.58 2.60 4.65
N CYS A 49 15.16 1.49 4.18
CA CYS A 49 16.11 1.53 3.07
C CYS A 49 15.41 1.77 1.72
N HIS A 50 16.19 1.97 0.65
CA HIS A 50 15.68 2.20 -0.71
C HIS A 50 14.64 1.15 -1.18
N HIS A 51 14.89 -0.14 -0.93
CA HIS A 51 13.95 -1.21 -1.31
C HIS A 51 12.67 -1.15 -0.47
N CYS A 52 12.78 -0.86 0.83
CA CYS A 52 11.63 -0.71 1.71
C CYS A 52 10.72 0.45 1.27
N ARG A 53 11.30 1.59 0.87
CA ARG A 53 10.57 2.74 0.35
C ARG A 53 9.85 2.41 -0.96
N LYS A 54 10.50 1.67 -1.86
CA LYS A 54 9.87 1.16 -3.09
C LYS A 54 8.70 0.23 -2.80
N THR A 55 8.88 -0.76 -1.92
CA THR A 55 7.78 -1.66 -1.52
C THR A 55 6.62 -0.86 -0.93
N TRP A 56 6.92 0.10 -0.05
CA TRP A 56 5.90 0.92 0.58
C TRP A 56 5.10 1.75 -0.43
N PHE A 57 5.78 2.37 -1.40
CA PHE A 57 5.12 3.11 -2.47
C PHE A 57 4.17 2.23 -3.28
N ILE A 58 4.59 1.03 -3.65
CA ILE A 58 3.76 0.06 -4.38
C ILE A 58 2.52 -0.31 -3.58
N LEU A 59 2.69 -0.64 -2.29
CA LEU A 59 1.57 -1.03 -1.41
C LEU A 59 0.60 0.12 -1.18
N MET A 60 1.09 1.36 -1.03
CA MET A 60 0.25 2.56 -0.90
C MET A 60 -0.56 2.84 -2.17
N MET A 61 0.07 2.69 -3.34
CA MET A 61 -0.62 2.87 -4.62
C MET A 61 -1.71 1.81 -4.84
N HIS A 62 -1.46 0.58 -4.36
CA HIS A 62 -2.46 -0.47 -4.33
C HIS A 62 -3.60 -0.17 -3.36
N SER A 63 -3.30 0.15 -2.09
CA SER A 63 -4.31 0.34 -1.05
C SER A 63 -5.31 1.45 -1.39
N ARG A 64 -4.86 2.54 -2.01
CA ARG A 64 -5.70 3.67 -2.45
C ARG A 64 -6.75 3.31 -3.51
N ARG A 65 -6.54 2.23 -4.27
CA ARG A 65 -7.44 1.79 -5.36
C ARG A 65 -8.12 0.47 -5.08
N CYS A 66 -7.59 -0.31 -4.15
CA CYS A 66 -8.14 -1.58 -3.76
C CYS A 66 -9.50 -1.38 -3.09
N LYS A 67 -10.55 -2.00 -3.63
CA LYS A 67 -11.90 -2.00 -3.06
C LYS A 67 -12.23 -3.27 -2.28
N ASP A 68 -11.35 -4.26 -2.33
CA ASP A 68 -11.52 -5.55 -1.66
C ASP A 68 -11.34 -5.41 -0.14
N SER A 69 -12.37 -5.79 0.62
CA SER A 69 -12.40 -5.80 2.09
C SER A 69 -11.52 -6.87 2.69
N ASP A 70 -11.30 -7.97 1.97
CA ASP A 70 -10.58 -9.17 2.41
C ASP A 70 -9.28 -9.33 1.64
N CYS A 71 -8.72 -8.20 1.20
CA CYS A 71 -7.51 -8.15 0.38
C CYS A 71 -6.33 -8.81 1.08
N SER A 72 -5.79 -9.83 0.42
CA SER A 72 -4.66 -10.65 0.82
C SER A 72 -3.28 -10.00 0.59
N VAL A 73 -3.23 -8.87 -0.13
CA VAL A 73 -1.96 -8.18 -0.41
C VAL A 73 -1.37 -7.67 0.91
N PRO A 74 -0.09 -7.96 1.21
CA PRO A 74 0.53 -7.60 2.47
C PRO A 74 0.35 -6.11 2.81
N ARG A 75 -0.07 -5.81 4.03
CA ARG A 75 -0.26 -4.44 4.57
C ARG A 75 -1.34 -3.60 3.89
N CYS A 76 -2.07 -4.11 2.90
CA CYS A 76 -3.12 -3.37 2.22
C CYS A 76 -4.21 -2.90 3.20
N LEU A 77 -4.74 -3.82 4.00
CA LEU A 77 -5.80 -3.52 4.99
C LEU A 77 -5.32 -2.56 6.08
N ASP A 78 -4.08 -2.69 6.55
CA ASP A 78 -3.49 -1.77 7.53
C ASP A 78 -3.38 -0.35 6.98
N LEU A 79 -2.94 -0.23 5.73
CA LEU A 79 -2.81 1.03 5.02
C LEU A 79 -4.17 1.72 4.82
N LYS A 80 -5.21 0.96 4.46
CA LYS A 80 -6.59 1.48 4.37
C LYS A 80 -7.06 2.01 5.72
N LYS A 81 -6.99 1.18 6.77
CA LYS A 81 -7.36 1.58 8.14
C LYS A 81 -6.60 2.82 8.63
N TYR A 82 -5.32 2.95 8.27
CA TYR A 82 -4.55 4.14 8.59
C TYR A 82 -5.06 5.39 7.86
N ALA A 83 -5.37 5.28 6.57
CA ALA A 83 -5.98 6.37 5.81
C ALA A 83 -7.34 6.78 6.37
N ASP A 84 -8.21 5.81 6.67
CA ASP A 84 -9.53 6.06 7.26
C ASP A 84 -9.40 6.82 8.59
N ARG A 85 -8.46 6.42 9.45
CA ARG A 85 -8.18 7.12 10.72
C ARG A 85 -7.71 8.55 10.50
N LEU A 86 -6.87 8.80 9.49
CA LEU A 86 -6.43 10.16 9.18
C LEU A 86 -7.61 11.02 8.71
N GLU A 87 -8.45 10.51 7.82
CA GLU A 87 -9.64 11.22 7.34
C GLU A 87 -10.62 11.55 8.46
N LEU A 88 -10.85 10.59 9.37
CA LEU A 88 -11.64 10.80 10.57
C LEU A 88 -11.06 11.92 11.43
N GLN A 89 -9.74 11.93 11.67
CA GLN A 89 -9.09 12.99 12.43
C GLN A 89 -9.25 14.37 11.75
N PHE A 90 -9.10 14.46 10.43
CA PHE A 90 -9.32 15.70 9.70
C PHE A 90 -10.78 16.17 9.81
N ARG A 91 -11.75 15.26 9.70
CA ARG A 91 -13.17 15.57 9.84
C ARG A 91 -13.52 16.05 11.25
N THR A 92 -13.03 15.36 12.28
CA THR A 92 -13.24 15.76 13.68
C THR A 92 -12.65 17.14 13.96
N ARG A 93 -11.44 17.42 13.47
CA ARG A 93 -10.82 18.77 13.59
C ARG A 93 -11.66 19.85 12.93
N ARG A 94 -12.22 19.58 11.75
CA ARG A 94 -13.11 20.51 11.04
C ARG A 94 -14.43 20.73 11.78
N SER A 95 -15.00 19.68 12.36
CA SER A 95 -16.23 19.77 13.16
C SER A 95 -16.03 20.55 14.46
N ASN A 96 -14.86 20.42 15.09
CA ASN A 96 -14.54 21.10 16.36
C ASN A 96 -14.10 22.56 16.17
N ASN A 97 -13.79 22.98 14.94
CA ASN A 97 -13.46 24.35 14.61
C ASN A 97 -14.26 24.79 13.37
N PRO A 98 -15.60 24.91 13.50
CA PRO A 98 -16.43 25.38 12.41
C PRO A 98 -15.99 26.80 12.01
N PRO A 99 -15.96 27.14 10.71
CA PRO A 99 -15.70 28.52 10.31
C PRO A 99 -16.78 29.43 10.92
N ASP A 100 -16.35 30.56 11.49
CA ASP A 100 -17.22 31.61 12.01
C ASP A 100 -18.04 32.18 10.84
N VAL A 101 -19.25 31.64 10.66
CA VAL A 101 -20.21 32.11 9.65
C VAL A 101 -20.93 33.31 10.23
N HIS A 102 -20.27 34.46 10.13
CA HIS A 102 -20.87 35.75 10.41
C HIS A 102 -21.84 36.11 9.28
N TRP A 103 -23.14 35.91 9.50
CA TRP A 103 -24.18 36.36 8.57
C TRP A 103 -24.48 37.85 8.81
N HIS A 104 -24.13 38.69 7.83
CA HIS A 104 -24.63 40.07 7.70
C HIS A 104 -25.83 40.11 6.76
#